data_AF-A0A0X8GMM2-F1
#
_entry.id   AF-A0A0X8GMM2-F1
#
_cell.length_a   1.000
_cell.length_b   1.000
_cell.length_c   1.000
_cell.angle_alpha   90.00
_cell.angle_beta   90.00
_cell.angle_gamma   90.00
#
_symmetry.space_group_name_H-M   'P 1'
#
loop_
_entity.id
_entity.type
_entity.pdbx_description
1 polymer ?
#
loop_
_entity_poly.entity_id
_entity_poly.type
_entity_poly.pdbx_seq_one_letter_code
_entity_poly.pdbx_strand_id
1 'polypeptide(L)' 'MSNIVVQAEWMLIPAFSAITGYTEKAIRRKIEDGVWRQGQHYCKAPDGRLTMNLQEYYKWVQQTE' A
#
# COMPACT_ATOMS: atom_id res chain seq x y z
N MET A 1 19.50 -15.75 12.63
CA MET A 1 18.54 -15.39 11.57
C MET A 1 18.34 -13.89 11.65
N SER A 2 18.89 -13.14 10.69
CA SER A 2 18.80 -11.69 10.69
C SER A 2 17.37 -11.28 10.43
N ASN A 3 16.71 -10.66 11.42
CA ASN A 3 15.42 -10.01 11.22
C ASN A 3 15.64 -8.82 10.29
N ILE A 4 15.13 -8.91 9.07
CA ILE A 4 15.02 -7.76 8.18
C ILE A 4 13.78 -6.99 8.62
N VAL A 5 13.99 -5.90 9.36
CA VAL A 5 12.94 -4.92 9.65
C VAL A 5 12.87 -3.97 8.47
N VAL A 6 11.90 -4.16 7.58
CA VAL A 6 11.65 -3.23 6.46
C VAL A 6 10.76 -2.11 6.96
N GLN A 7 11.32 -0.92 7.22
CA GLN A 7 10.54 0.31 7.33
C GLN A 7 10.28 0.89 5.92
N ALA A 8 9.44 0.22 5.13
CA ALA A 8 8.98 0.77 3.86
C ALA A 8 7.75 1.66 4.12
N GLU A 9 7.95 2.98 4.16
CA GLU A 9 6.81 3.90 4.21
C GLU A 9 6.07 3.93 2.88
N TRP A 10 6.78 3.94 1.74
CA TRP A 10 6.19 4.05 0.41
C TRP A 10 6.81 3.04 -0.55
N MET A 11 5.99 2.27 -1.26
CA MET A 11 6.47 1.30 -2.23
C MET A 11 5.56 1.14 -3.43
N LEU A 12 6.11 0.68 -4.55
CA LEU A 12 5.31 0.47 -5.76
C LEU A 12 4.29 -0.66 -5.59
N ILE A 13 3.19 -0.57 -6.35
CA ILE A 13 2.10 -1.56 -6.36
C ILE A 13 2.61 -3.02 -6.53
N PRO A 14 3.57 -3.34 -7.42
CA PRO A 14 4.04 -4.73 -7.55
C PRO A 14 4.69 -5.27 -6.27
N ALA A 15 5.47 -4.44 -5.57
CA ALA A 15 6.12 -4.84 -4.32
C ALA A 15 5.09 -4.95 -3.17
N PHE A 16 4.13 -4.03 -3.11
CA PHE A 16 3.02 -4.09 -2.16
C PHE A 16 2.16 -5.35 -2.38
N SER A 17 1.87 -5.69 -3.64
CA SER A 17 1.18 -6.92 -4.06
C SER A 17 1.91 -8.17 -3.57
N ALA A 18 3.23 -8.24 -3.79
CA ALA A 18 4.06 -9.37 -3.37
C ALA A 18 4.09 -9.56 -1.84
N ILE A 19 4.06 -8.47 -1.06
CA ILE A 19 4.13 -8.52 0.40
C ILE A 19 2.76 -8.83 1.03
N THR A 20 1.70 -8.22 0.52
CA THR A 20 0.36 -8.30 1.14
C THR A 20 -0.50 -9.44 0.56
N GLY A 21 -0.13 -9.99 -0.60
CA GLY A 21 -0.92 -10.97 -1.33
C GLY A 21 -2.10 -10.38 -2.12
N TYR A 22 -2.31 -9.05 -2.06
CA TYR A 22 -3.31 -8.38 -2.88
C TYR A 22 -2.90 -8.37 -4.36
N THR A 23 -3.82 -8.70 -5.25
CA THR A 23 -3.57 -8.48 -6.68
C THR A 23 -3.51 -6.98 -7.02
N GLU A 24 -2.73 -6.60 -8.03
CA GLU A 24 -2.68 -5.21 -8.49
C GLU A 24 -4.07 -4.67 -8.88
N LYS A 25 -4.93 -5.54 -9.42
CA LYS A 25 -6.31 -5.21 -9.75
C LYS A 25 -7.12 -4.85 -8.50
N ALA A 26 -7.00 -5.63 -7.43
CA ALA A 26 -7.70 -5.35 -6.17
C ALA A 26 -7.21 -4.04 -5.53
N ILE A 27 -5.91 -3.76 -5.61
CA ILE A 27 -5.32 -2.51 -5.12
C ILE A 27 -5.91 -1.30 -5.86
N ARG A 28 -5.89 -1.33 -7.20
CA ARG A 28 -6.47 -0.26 -8.02
C ARG A 28 -7.95 -0.09 -7.74
N ARG A 29 -8.68 -1.19 -7.56
CA ARG A 29 -10.10 -1.16 -7.24
C ARG A 29 -10.38 -0.50 -5.88
N LYS A 30 -9.58 -0.77 -4.85
CA LYS A 30 -9.70 -0.10 -3.53
C LYS A 30 -9.42 1.41 -3.60
N ILE A 31 -8.52 1.81 -4.49
CA ILE A 31 -8.26 3.23 -4.77
C ILE A 31 -9.46 3.87 -5.51
N GLU A 32 -9.95 3.21 -6.56
CA GLU A 32 -11.12 3.67 -7.34
C GLU A 32 -12.40 3.77 -6.49
N ASP A 33 -12.64 2.78 -5.64
CA ASP A 33 -13.80 2.73 -4.74
C ASP A 33 -13.65 3.70 -3.54
N GLY A 34 -12.53 4.43 -3.44
CA GLY A 34 -12.29 5.42 -2.39
C GLY A 34 -12.01 4.84 -0.99
N VAL A 35 -11.84 3.51 -0.89
CA VAL A 35 -11.50 2.83 0.36
C VAL A 35 -10.11 3.27 0.85
N TRP A 36 -9.17 3.41 -0.08
CA TRP A 36 -7.83 3.91 0.18
C TRP A 36 -7.72 5.36 -0.31
N ARG A 37 -7.24 6.24 0.56
CA ARG A 37 -7.20 7.69 0.31
C ARG A 37 -5.83 8.18 -0.15
N GLN A 38 -5.81 9.09 -1.12
CA GLN A 38 -4.58 9.74 -1.59
C GLN A 38 -3.93 10.55 -0.47
N GLY A 39 -2.59 10.50 -0.36
CA GLY A 39 -1.83 11.17 0.70
C GLY A 39 -1.78 10.40 2.03
N GLN A 40 -2.64 9.39 2.20
CA GLN A 40 -2.63 8.49 3.35
C GLN A 40 -2.17 7.08 2.93
N HIS A 41 -3.01 6.40 2.15
CA HIS A 41 -2.79 5.00 1.76
C HIS A 41 -1.96 4.87 0.47
N TYR A 42 -2.05 5.87 -0.41
CA TYR A 42 -1.29 5.89 -1.67
C TYR A 42 -0.91 7.32 -2.06
N CYS A 43 0.14 7.49 -2.85
CA CYS A 43 0.48 8.77 -3.46
C CYS A 43 1.06 8.58 -4.86
N LYS A 44 1.15 9.68 -5.62
CA LYS A 44 1.81 9.70 -6.93
C LYS A 44 3.23 10.21 -6.72
N ALA A 45 4.22 9.38 -7.01
CA ALA A 45 5.62 9.75 -6.93
C ALA A 45 5.96 10.80 -8.02
N PRO A 46 7.09 11.52 -7.88
CA PRO A 46 7.51 12.52 -8.87
C PRO A 46 7.67 11.99 -10.30
N ASP A 47 7.94 10.68 -10.45
CA ASP A 47 8.03 9.97 -11.74
C ASP A 47 6.65 9.56 -12.32
N GLY A 48 5.57 9.93 -11.64
CA GLY A 48 4.20 9.66 -12.03
C GLY A 48 3.67 8.27 -11.64
N ARG A 49 4.47 7.44 -10.97
CA ARG A 49 4.04 6.10 -10.52
C ARG A 49 3.23 6.18 -9.23
N LEU A 50 2.33 5.20 -9.05
CA LEU A 50 1.59 5.03 -7.80
C LEU A 50 2.42 4.25 -6.79
N THR A 51 2.54 4.81 -5.60
CA THR A 51 3.15 4.17 -4.43
C THR A 51 2.11 3.99 -3.33
N MET A 52 2.24 2.90 -2.58
CA MET A 52 1.37 2.49 -1.49
C MET A 52 2.10 2.68 -0.16
N ASN A 53 1.34 3.11 0.86
CA ASN A 53 1.83 3.21 2.23
C ASN A 53 1.50 1.94 3.03
N LEU A 54 2.53 1.16 3.34
CA LEU A 54 2.37 -0.12 4.01
C LEU A 54 1.94 0.03 5.47
N GLN A 55 2.37 1.10 6.15
CA GLN A 55 1.99 1.36 7.54
C GLN A 55 0.52 1.76 7.65
N GLU A 56 0.06 2.68 6.79
CA GLU A 56 -1.34 3.10 6.76
C GLU A 56 -2.27 1.95 6.34
N TYR A 57 -1.81 1.08 5.42
CA TYR A 57 -2.51 -0.16 5.12
C TYR A 57 -2.71 -1.03 6.38
N TYR A 58 -1.66 -1.28 7.18
CA TYR A 58 -1.81 -2.08 8.39
C TYR A 58 -2.72 -1.43 9.43
N LYS A 59 -2.68 -0.11 9.57
CA LYS A 59 -3.64 0.63 10.42
C LYS A 59 -5.07 0.41 9.93
N TRP A 60 -5.31 0.49 8.62
CA TRP A 60 -6.62 0.21 8.04
C TRP A 60 -7.08 -1.24 8.28
N VAL A 61 -6.19 -2.23 8.12
CA VAL A 61 -6.51 -3.65 8.42
C VAL A 61 -6.87 -3.84 9.90
N GLN A 62 -6.18 -3.13 10.81
CA GLN A 62 -6.43 -3.20 12.25
C GLN A 62 -7.72 -2.46 12.68
N GLN A 63 -8.28 -1.59 11.82
CA GLN A 63 -9.52 -0.85 12.08
C GLN A 63 -10.79 -1.64 11.76
N THR A 64 -10.66 -2.85 11.20
CA THR A 64 -11.82 -3.71 10.92
C THR A 64 -12.29 -4.39 12.22
N GLU A 65 -13.33 -3.82 12.83
CA GLU A 65 -14.25 -4.51 13.77
C GLU A 65 -15.30 -5.32 12.99
#